data_AF-A0A8T6N425-F1
#
_entry.id   AF-A0A8T6N425-F1
#
_cell.length_a   1.000
_cell.length_b   1.000
_cell.length_c   1.000
_cell.angle_alpha   90.00
_cell.angle_beta   90.00
_cell.angle_gamma   90.00
#
_symmetry.space_group_name_H-M   'P 1'
#
loop_
_entity.id
_entity.type
_entity.pdbx_description
1 polymer ?
#
loop_
_entity_poly.entity_id
_entity_poly.type
_entity_poly.pdbx_seq_one_letter_code
_entity_poly.pdbx_strand_id
1 'polypeptide(L)'
;MIMDEYGRVVLEEDDIIDAMMTDPTTDIKHALVRNTDISAVEELMHEVYNFQRYQKLDITVPEYDARNQAEWHMPDEYRDMDIAQWILSQCKTEPELQRVGEELLMFQERGLFDLLKYLKYLVDTMRQHGVIWGVGRGSSVASYVLYLIGIHRIDSMYYDLSIHEFLRDK
;
A
#
# COMPACT_ATOMS: atom_id res chain seq x y z
N MET A 1 14.59 -15.52 -5.40
CA MET A 1 13.33 -14.87 -4.97
C MET A 1 12.16 -15.58 -5.64
N ILE A 2 11.20 -16.08 -4.86
CA ILE A 2 10.00 -16.78 -5.35
C ILE A 2 8.76 -15.98 -4.93
N MET A 3 7.79 -15.82 -5.82
CA MET A 3 6.46 -15.28 -5.46
C MET A 3 5.46 -16.43 -5.33
N ASP A 4 4.67 -16.42 -4.28
CA ASP A 4 3.59 -17.39 -4.11
C ASP A 4 2.28 -16.94 -4.76
N GLU A 5 1.24 -17.78 -4.65
CA GLU A 5 -0.09 -17.53 -5.22
C GLU A 5 -0.82 -16.31 -4.64
N TYR A 6 -0.36 -15.79 -3.50
CA TYR A 6 -0.89 -14.60 -2.83
C TYR A 6 -0.02 -13.36 -3.08
N GLY A 7 1.04 -13.47 -3.89
CA GLY A 7 1.98 -12.39 -4.16
C GLY A 7 2.98 -12.10 -3.03
N ARG A 8 3.11 -13.00 -2.04
CA ARG A 8 4.12 -12.88 -0.99
C ARG A 8 5.50 -13.21 -1.56
N VAL A 9 6.47 -12.39 -1.21
CA VAL A 9 7.88 -12.60 -1.60
C VAL A 9 8.52 -13.56 -0.63
N VAL A 10 9.00 -14.69 -1.16
CA VAL A 10 9.74 -15.71 -0.43
C VAL A 10 11.20 -15.66 -0.84
N LEU A 11 12.09 -15.46 0.12
CA LEU A 11 13.54 -15.40 -0.08
C LEU A 11 14.19 -16.74 0.28
N GLU A 12 15.23 -17.09 -0.46
CA GLU A 12 16.15 -18.18 -0.11
C GLU A 12 17.45 -17.59 0.45
N GLU A 13 18.34 -18.45 0.95
CA GLU A 13 19.60 -18.01 1.57
C GLU A 13 20.45 -17.14 0.63
N ASP A 14 20.61 -17.57 -0.63
CA ASP A 14 21.36 -16.83 -1.65
C ASP A 14 20.78 -15.43 -1.89
N ASP A 15 19.45 -15.28 -1.85
CA ASP A 15 18.80 -13.96 -2.05
C ASP A 15 19.13 -12.98 -0.92
N ILE A 16 19.21 -13.48 0.32
CA ILE A 16 19.53 -12.68 1.50
C ILE A 16 21.00 -12.24 1.43
N ILE A 17 21.90 -13.18 1.11
CA ILE A 17 23.33 -12.90 0.95
C ILE A 17 23.56 -11.88 -0.16
N ASP A 18 22.93 -12.06 -1.32
CA ASP A 18 23.05 -11.14 -2.45
C ASP A 18 22.57 -9.73 -2.08
N ALA A 19 21.45 -9.61 -1.37
CA ALA A 19 20.95 -8.33 -0.91
C ALA A 19 21.90 -7.63 0.09
N MET A 20 22.44 -8.37 1.06
CA MET A 20 23.42 -7.85 2.02
C MET A 20 24.75 -7.47 1.36
N MET A 21 25.18 -8.21 0.34
CA MET A 21 26.42 -7.93 -0.40
C MET A 21 26.27 -6.76 -1.37
N THR A 22 25.06 -6.55 -1.91
CA THR A 22 24.77 -5.43 -2.83
C THR A 22 24.80 -4.10 -2.12
N ASP A 23 24.25 -4.03 -0.90
CA ASP A 23 24.27 -2.83 -0.08
C ASP A 23 24.54 -3.22 1.39
N PRO A 24 25.78 -2.97 1.88
CA PRO A 24 26.16 -3.26 3.27
C PRO A 24 25.36 -2.50 4.32
N THR A 25 24.55 -1.51 3.94
CA THR A 25 23.65 -0.78 4.83
C THR A 25 22.23 -1.35 4.86
N THR A 26 21.91 -2.30 3.99
CA THR A 26 20.62 -2.98 3.96
C THR A 26 20.52 -3.97 5.12
N ASP A 27 19.59 -3.68 6.02
CA ASP A 27 19.35 -4.48 7.22
C ASP A 27 18.01 -5.22 7.11
N ILE A 28 18.06 -6.50 6.73
CA ILE A 28 16.87 -7.30 6.40
C ILE A 28 16.22 -7.87 7.67
N LYS A 29 15.61 -7.02 8.50
CA LYS A 29 15.06 -7.44 9.81
C LYS A 29 13.84 -8.35 9.72
N HIS A 30 13.10 -8.30 8.62
CA HIS A 30 11.87 -9.05 8.40
C HIS A 30 11.87 -9.63 6.99
N ALA A 31 11.86 -10.96 6.86
CA ALA A 31 11.64 -11.61 5.59
C ALA A 31 10.96 -12.97 5.76
N LEU A 32 10.25 -13.39 4.71
CA LEU A 32 9.65 -14.71 4.61
C LEU A 32 10.67 -15.63 3.91
N VAL A 33 11.21 -16.61 4.63
CA VAL A 33 12.34 -17.42 4.16
C VAL A 33 11.95 -18.86 3.91
N ARG A 34 12.48 -19.45 2.83
CA ARG A 34 12.31 -20.87 2.51
C ARG A 34 13.63 -21.59 2.68
N ASN A 35 13.61 -22.67 3.46
CA ASN A 35 14.76 -23.55 3.69
C ASN A 35 16.02 -22.88 4.25
N THR A 36 15.92 -21.66 4.79
CA THR A 36 17.03 -20.98 5.46
C THR A 36 17.04 -21.35 6.94
N ASP A 37 18.11 -21.99 7.40
CA ASP A 37 18.31 -22.28 8.81
C ASP A 37 19.21 -21.22 9.45
N ILE A 38 18.60 -20.31 10.20
CA ILE A 38 19.28 -19.11 10.71
C ILE A 38 19.76 -19.36 12.15
N SER A 39 19.43 -20.52 12.74
CA SER A 39 19.81 -20.88 14.11
C SER A 39 21.33 -20.84 14.35
N ALA A 40 22.13 -21.13 13.32
CA ALA A 40 23.59 -21.05 13.40
C ALA A 40 24.13 -19.61 13.43
N VAL A 41 23.34 -18.64 12.95
CA VAL A 41 23.73 -17.22 12.83
C VAL A 41 23.10 -16.37 13.93
N GLU A 42 21.96 -16.80 14.50
CA GLU A 42 21.31 -16.17 15.67
C GLU A 42 22.27 -16.00 16.87
N GLU A 43 23.18 -16.94 17.10
CA GLU A 43 24.19 -16.84 18.18
C GLU A 43 25.29 -15.81 17.89
N LEU A 44 25.51 -15.47 16.62
CA LEU A 44 26.57 -14.57 16.17
C LEU A 44 26.08 -13.13 15.93
N MET A 45 24.77 -12.92 15.94
CA MET A 45 24.13 -11.66 15.56
C MET A 45 23.62 -10.92 16.79
N HIS A 46 23.99 -9.65 16.92
CA HIS A 46 23.61 -8.79 18.04
C HIS A 46 22.15 -8.31 17.97
N GLU A 47 21.51 -8.37 16.80
CA GLU A 47 20.10 -8.04 16.59
C GLU A 47 19.34 -9.30 16.17
N VAL A 48 18.12 -9.47 16.69
CA VAL A 48 17.24 -10.61 16.39
C VAL A 48 16.49 -10.32 15.09
N TYR A 49 16.84 -11.03 14.03
CA TYR A 49 16.14 -10.94 12.74
C TYR A 49 14.89 -11.81 12.81
N ASN A 50 13.72 -11.22 12.55
CA ASN A 50 12.45 -11.94 12.59
C ASN A 50 12.14 -12.54 11.23
N PHE A 51 12.89 -13.59 10.89
CA PHE A 51 12.69 -14.37 9.69
C PHE A 51 11.55 -15.36 9.88
N GLN A 52 10.45 -15.14 9.18
CA GLN A 52 9.31 -16.05 9.22
C GLN A 52 9.54 -17.20 8.25
N ARG A 53 9.46 -18.43 8.73
CA ARG A 53 9.54 -19.61 7.84
C ARG A 53 8.32 -19.65 6.94
N TYR A 54 8.56 -19.78 5.64
CA TYR A 54 7.51 -19.94 4.66
C TYR A 54 6.66 -21.18 4.97
N GLN A 55 5.37 -20.94 5.21
CA GLN A 55 4.35 -21.98 5.27
C GLN A 55 3.36 -21.75 4.14
N LYS A 56 3.05 -22.82 3.41
CA LYS A 56 1.95 -22.78 2.46
C LYS A 56 0.67 -22.56 3.26
N LEU A 57 -0.08 -21.54 2.89
CA LEU A 57 -1.36 -21.27 3.50
C LEU A 57 -2.40 -22.25 2.91
N ASP A 58 -3.24 -22.82 3.76
CA ASP A 58 -4.35 -23.70 3.34
C ASP A 58 -5.65 -22.93 3.06
N ILE A 59 -5.54 -21.64 2.73
CA ILE A 59 -6.70 -20.79 2.42
C ILE A 59 -6.71 -20.40 0.94
N THR A 60 -7.88 -20.12 0.40
CA THR A 60 -7.98 -19.66 -0.99
C THR A 60 -7.53 -18.20 -1.12
N VAL A 61 -7.13 -17.77 -2.32
CA VAL A 61 -6.78 -16.35 -2.58
C VAL A 61 -7.89 -15.39 -2.15
N PRO A 62 -9.18 -15.64 -2.44
CA PRO A 62 -10.26 -14.77 -1.97
C PRO A 62 -10.38 -14.68 -0.44
N GLU A 63 -10.14 -15.78 0.28
CA GLU A 63 -10.14 -15.78 1.75
C GLU A 63 -8.96 -15.02 2.33
N TYR A 64 -7.79 -15.12 1.68
CA TYR A 64 -6.61 -14.33 2.02
C TYR A 64 -6.86 -12.84 1.82
N ASP A 65 -7.39 -12.45 0.66
CA ASP A 65 -7.73 -11.06 0.35
C ASP A 65 -8.78 -10.50 1.33
N ALA A 66 -9.81 -11.28 1.64
CA ALA A 66 -10.84 -10.88 2.60
C ALA A 66 -10.27 -10.65 4.01
N ARG A 67 -9.32 -11.49 4.46
CA ARG A 67 -8.63 -11.30 5.75
C ARG A 67 -7.81 -10.01 5.77
N ASN A 68 -7.04 -9.74 4.71
CA ASN A 68 -6.24 -8.52 4.63
C ASN A 68 -7.10 -7.26 4.49
N GLN A 69 -8.26 -7.35 3.84
CA GLN A 69 -9.22 -6.24 3.76
C GLN A 69 -9.92 -5.98 5.10
N ALA A 70 -9.98 -6.97 5.99
CA ALA A 70 -10.57 -6.81 7.32
C ALA A 70 -9.63 -6.08 8.29
N GLU A 71 -8.31 -6.21 8.14
CA GLU A 71 -7.32 -5.59 9.02
C GLU A 71 -6.28 -4.79 8.23
N TRP A 72 -6.46 -3.47 8.23
CA TRP A 72 -5.50 -2.54 7.63
C TRP A 72 -4.43 -2.17 8.65
N HIS A 73 -3.16 -2.41 8.29
CA HIS A 73 -2.00 -2.04 9.09
C HIS A 73 -1.74 -0.51 9.04
N MET A 74 -2.51 0.24 9.82
CA MET A 74 -2.37 1.69 10.02
C MET A 74 -2.66 2.06 11.49
N PRO A 75 -2.10 3.16 12.00
CA PRO A 75 -2.41 3.67 13.34
C PRO A 75 -3.90 4.00 13.51
N ASP A 76 -4.40 3.90 14.74
CA ASP A 76 -5.82 4.15 15.07
C ASP A 76 -6.27 5.57 14.69
N GLU A 77 -5.37 6.56 14.74
CA GLU A 77 -5.63 7.94 14.32
C GLU A 77 -6.11 8.04 12.86
N TYR A 78 -5.58 7.20 11.96
CA TYR A 78 -6.02 7.13 10.57
C TYR A 78 -7.25 6.23 10.39
N ARG A 79 -7.41 5.20 11.22
CA ARG A 79 -8.55 4.29 11.19
C ARG A 79 -9.86 5.00 11.52
N ASP A 80 -9.82 5.87 12.54
CA ASP A 80 -10.97 6.62 13.05
C ASP A 80 -11.14 8.00 12.37
N MET A 81 -10.26 8.36 11.43
CA MET A 81 -10.32 9.61 10.68
C MET A 81 -11.55 9.66 9.76
N ASP A 82 -12.23 10.81 9.74
CA ASP A 82 -13.19 11.15 8.70
C ASP A 82 -12.45 11.58 7.42
N ILE A 83 -12.16 10.59 6.58
CA ILE A 83 -11.45 10.80 5.33
C ILE A 83 -12.26 11.66 4.34
N ALA A 84 -13.59 11.56 4.34
CA ALA A 84 -14.43 12.34 3.45
C ALA A 84 -14.38 13.82 3.81
N GLN A 85 -14.51 14.14 5.10
CA GLN A 85 -14.35 15.50 5.59
C GLN A 85 -12.95 16.04 5.26
N TRP A 86 -11.90 15.23 5.46
CA TRP A 86 -10.54 15.65 5.12
C TRP A 86 -10.40 15.97 3.63
N ILE A 87 -10.87 15.11 2.72
CA ILE A 87 -10.76 15.34 1.26
C ILE A 87 -11.58 16.57 0.84
N LEU A 88 -12.82 16.71 1.32
CA LEU A 88 -13.67 17.86 1.01
C LEU A 88 -13.03 19.19 1.46
N SER A 89 -12.31 19.18 2.59
CA SER A 89 -11.60 20.38 3.06
C SER A 89 -10.42 20.80 2.18
N GLN A 90 -9.92 19.92 1.30
CA GLN A 90 -8.85 20.25 0.35
C GLN A 90 -9.36 20.95 -0.91
N CYS A 91 -10.67 20.88 -1.18
CA CYS A 91 -11.28 21.48 -2.36
C CYS A 91 -11.39 23.00 -2.21
N LYS A 92 -11.09 23.74 -3.28
CA LYS A 92 -11.12 25.21 -3.32
C LYS A 92 -12.25 25.75 -4.18
N THR A 93 -12.70 24.99 -5.15
CA THR A 93 -13.70 25.41 -6.14
C THR A 93 -14.94 24.52 -6.11
N GLU A 94 -16.08 25.06 -6.54
CA GLU A 94 -17.33 24.30 -6.64
C GLU A 94 -17.23 23.10 -7.60
N PRO A 95 -16.57 23.20 -8.78
CA PRO A 95 -16.34 22.04 -9.64
C PRO A 95 -15.51 20.93 -8.96
N GLU A 96 -14.50 21.29 -8.16
CA GLU A 96 -13.71 20.31 -7.39
C GLU A 96 -14.58 19.59 -6.36
N LEU A 97 -15.42 20.33 -5.64
CA LEU A 97 -16.35 19.75 -4.67
C LEU A 97 -17.34 18.78 -5.33
N GLN A 98 -17.87 19.13 -6.50
CA GLN A 98 -18.76 18.26 -7.24
C GLN A 98 -18.05 16.98 -7.69
N ARG A 99 -16.84 17.11 -8.25
CA ARG A 99 -16.04 15.96 -8.69
C ARG A 99 -15.67 15.05 -7.51
N VAL A 100 -15.17 15.61 -6.43
CA VAL A 100 -14.85 14.85 -5.22
C VAL A 100 -16.09 14.16 -4.65
N GLY A 101 -17.23 14.85 -4.61
CA GLY A 101 -18.49 14.27 -4.16
C GLY A 101 -18.89 13.02 -4.95
N GLU A 102 -18.81 13.10 -6.28
CA GLU A 102 -19.06 11.97 -7.17
C GLU A 102 -18.09 10.79 -6.90
N GLU A 103 -16.79 11.06 -6.85
CA GLU A 103 -15.79 10.01 -6.59
C GLU A 103 -15.97 9.38 -5.20
N LEU A 104 -16.24 10.18 -4.17
CA LEU A 104 -16.48 9.69 -2.81
C LEU A 104 -17.70 8.76 -2.74
N LEU A 105 -18.79 9.09 -3.44
CA LEU A 105 -19.94 8.19 -3.53
C LEU A 105 -19.56 6.86 -4.18
N MET A 106 -18.79 6.89 -5.28
CA MET A 106 -18.32 5.69 -5.96
C MET A 106 -17.40 4.83 -5.09
N PHE A 107 -16.54 5.44 -4.27
CA PHE A 107 -15.72 4.72 -3.28
C PHE A 107 -16.56 4.12 -2.16
N GLN A 108 -17.61 4.84 -1.70
CA GLN A 108 -18.50 4.38 -0.64
C GLN A 108 -19.31 3.17 -1.07
N GLU A 109 -19.90 3.20 -2.27
CA GLU A 109 -20.66 2.09 -2.85
C GLU A 109 -19.85 0.80 -2.96
N ARG A 110 -18.53 0.92 -3.09
CA ARG A 110 -17.58 -0.20 -3.22
C ARG A 110 -16.93 -0.59 -1.88
N GLY A 111 -17.23 0.10 -0.78
CA GLY A 111 -16.63 -0.17 0.53
C GLY A 111 -15.14 0.18 0.61
N LEU A 112 -14.66 1.13 -0.19
CA LEU A 112 -13.23 1.45 -0.36
C LEU A 112 -12.76 2.63 0.51
N PHE A 113 -13.52 3.01 1.53
CA PHE A 113 -13.15 4.13 2.41
C PHE A 113 -11.90 3.81 3.25
N ASP A 114 -11.76 2.57 3.72
CA ASP A 114 -10.57 2.18 4.49
C ASP A 114 -9.32 2.16 3.61
N LEU A 115 -9.47 1.87 2.31
CA LEU A 115 -8.39 2.07 1.35
C LEU A 115 -7.96 3.54 1.29
N LEU A 116 -8.90 4.49 1.21
CA LEU A 116 -8.55 5.92 1.17
C LEU A 116 -7.81 6.37 2.45
N LYS A 117 -8.25 5.92 3.63
CA LYS A 117 -7.58 6.17 4.92
C LYS A 117 -6.16 5.62 4.92
N TYR A 118 -5.98 4.39 4.45
CA TYR A 118 -4.67 3.76 4.36
C TYR A 118 -3.75 4.49 3.38
N LEU A 119 -4.27 4.90 2.21
CA LEU A 119 -3.51 5.67 1.22
C LEU A 119 -3.06 7.02 1.78
N LYS A 120 -3.89 7.67 2.60
CA LYS A 120 -3.51 8.89 3.32
C LYS A 120 -2.36 8.63 4.30
N TYR A 121 -2.47 7.58 5.11
CA TYR A 121 -1.40 7.16 6.03
C TYR A 121 -0.09 6.87 5.28
N LEU A 122 -0.17 6.13 4.17
CA LEU A 122 0.98 5.78 3.35
C LEU A 122 1.69 7.03 2.81
N VAL A 123 0.93 7.96 2.24
CA VAL A 123 1.49 9.22 1.71
C VAL A 123 2.12 10.05 2.82
N ASP A 124 1.47 10.20 3.97
CA ASP A 124 2.03 10.95 5.09
C ASP A 124 3.33 10.33 5.59
N THR A 125 3.34 9.00 5.76
CA THR A 125 4.52 8.25 6.20
C THR A 125 5.68 8.44 5.23
N MET A 126 5.41 8.33 3.92
CA MET A 126 6.44 8.56 2.89
C MET A 126 6.96 10.00 2.93
N ARG A 127 6.09 11.01 3.10
CA ARG A 127 6.53 12.43 3.24
C ARG A 127 7.39 12.64 4.48
N GLN A 128 6.97 12.11 5.62
CA GLN A 128 7.68 12.24 6.90
C GLN A 128 9.09 11.65 6.84
N HIS A 129 9.27 10.55 6.09
CA HIS A 129 10.55 9.88 5.93
C HIS A 129 11.33 10.31 4.67
N GLY A 130 10.85 11.32 3.93
CA GLY A 130 11.51 11.81 2.73
C GLY A 130 11.57 10.79 1.58
N VAL A 131 10.66 9.80 1.57
CA VAL A 131 10.55 8.81 0.50
C VAL A 131 9.95 9.48 -0.73
N ILE A 132 10.59 9.31 -1.89
CA ILE A 132 10.10 9.83 -3.16
C ILE A 132 9.37 8.70 -3.89
N TRP A 133 8.16 8.97 -4.39
CA TRP A 133 7.41 8.07 -5.25
C TRP A 133 7.08 8.71 -6.59
N GLY A 134 6.76 7.86 -7.58
CA GLY A 134 6.49 8.29 -8.95
C GLY A 134 5.27 9.20 -9.09
N VAL A 135 5.13 9.81 -10.27
CA VAL A 135 4.06 10.78 -10.57
C VAL A 135 2.66 10.17 -10.73
N GLY A 136 2.54 8.85 -10.74
CA GLY A 136 1.30 8.09 -11.01
C GLY A 136 1.39 7.26 -12.29
N ARG A 137 0.67 6.12 -12.34
CA ARG A 137 0.57 5.25 -13.52
C ARG A 137 -0.76 4.50 -13.57
N GLY A 138 -1.17 4.12 -14.77
CA GLY A 138 -2.40 3.34 -14.98
C GLY A 138 -3.66 4.16 -14.73
N SER A 139 -4.79 3.48 -14.55
CA SER A 139 -6.11 4.12 -14.43
C SER A 139 -6.29 4.92 -13.14
N SER A 140 -5.50 4.65 -12.08
CA SER A 140 -5.60 5.39 -10.81
C SER A 140 -5.39 6.90 -10.96
N VAL A 141 -4.67 7.30 -12.01
CA VAL A 141 -4.45 8.70 -12.39
C VAL A 141 -5.74 9.47 -12.71
N ALA A 142 -6.82 8.76 -13.05
CA ALA A 142 -8.11 9.39 -13.36
C ALA A 142 -8.91 9.84 -12.12
N SER A 143 -8.47 9.47 -10.91
CA SER A 143 -9.14 9.88 -9.67
C SER A 143 -8.60 11.20 -9.14
N TYR A 144 -9.48 12.19 -9.01
CA TYR A 144 -9.17 13.46 -8.38
C TYR A 144 -8.98 13.33 -6.86
N VAL A 145 -9.71 12.41 -6.21
CA VAL A 145 -9.51 12.09 -4.80
C VAL A 145 -8.09 11.59 -4.52
N LEU A 146 -7.59 10.67 -5.36
CA LEU A 146 -6.21 10.16 -5.23
C LEU A 146 -5.15 11.23 -5.50
N TYR A 147 -5.44 12.17 -6.41
CA TYR A 147 -4.63 13.35 -6.62
C TYR A 147 -4.56 14.24 -5.36
N LEU A 148 -5.70 14.52 -4.71
CA LEU A 148 -5.75 15.32 -3.48
C LEU A 148 -5.02 14.66 -2.30
N ILE A 149 -5.13 13.33 -2.15
CA ILE A 149 -4.34 12.58 -1.15
C ILE A 149 -2.83 12.70 -1.44
N GLY A 150 -2.46 12.80 -2.71
CA GLY A 150 -1.08 12.92 -3.17
C GLY A 150 -0.46 11.59 -3.60
N ILE A 151 -1.29 10.60 -3.94
CA ILE A 151 -0.85 9.31 -4.48
C ILE A 151 -0.21 9.49 -5.86
N HIS A 152 -0.76 10.39 -6.67
CA HIS A 152 -0.19 10.81 -7.95
C HIS A 152 -0.15 12.34 -8.05
N ARG A 153 0.51 12.85 -9.08
CA ARG A 153 0.72 14.29 -9.32
C ARG A 153 0.07 14.81 -10.61
N ILE A 154 -0.80 13.99 -11.20
CA ILE A 154 -1.55 14.34 -12.41
C ILE A 154 -2.95 14.78 -12.00
N ASP A 155 -3.30 16.01 -12.35
CA ASP A 155 -4.62 16.58 -12.07
C ASP A 155 -5.65 16.03 -13.07
N SER A 156 -6.47 15.09 -12.62
CA SER A 156 -7.47 14.42 -13.45
C SER A 156 -8.56 15.37 -13.96
N MET A 157 -8.87 16.45 -13.25
CA MET A 157 -9.83 17.45 -13.70
C MET A 157 -9.24 18.33 -14.81
N TYR A 158 -7.97 18.73 -14.69
CA TYR A 158 -7.28 19.51 -15.71
C TYR A 158 -7.21 18.76 -17.05
N TYR A 159 -6.96 17.45 -17.01
CA TYR A 159 -6.87 16.60 -18.21
C TYR A 159 -8.20 15.95 -18.61
N ASP A 160 -9.31 16.29 -17.95
CA ASP A 160 -10.64 15.73 -18.20
C ASP A 160 -10.67 14.19 -18.21
N LEU A 161 -9.95 13.57 -17.27
CA LEU A 161 -9.90 12.12 -17.13
C LEU A 161 -11.16 11.64 -16.40
N SER A 162 -11.83 10.65 -16.97
CA SER A 162 -13.06 10.10 -16.38
C SER A 162 -12.74 9.16 -15.22
N ILE A 163 -13.37 9.37 -14.04
CA ILE A 163 -13.22 8.47 -12.88
C ILE A 163 -13.61 7.03 -13.24
N HIS A 164 -14.52 6.84 -14.19
CA HIS A 164 -14.94 5.52 -14.66
C HIS A 164 -13.81 4.73 -15.34
N GLU A 165 -12.71 5.37 -15.75
CA GLU A 165 -11.52 4.64 -16.22
C GLU A 165 -10.87 3.84 -15.09
N PHE A 166 -10.96 4.36 -13.86
CA PHE A 166 -10.48 3.73 -12.63
C PHE A 166 -11.56 2.88 -11.96
N LEU A 167 -12.66 3.50 -11.54
CA LEU A 167 -13.79 2.86 -10.89
C LEU A 167 -14.83 2.47 -11.94
N ARG A 168 -14.52 1.41 -12.70
CA ARG A 168 -15.45 0.89 -13.70
C ARG A 168 -16.72 0.37 -13.04
N ASP A 169 -17.85 0.61 -13.70
CA ASP A 169 -19.11 -0.02 -13.34
C ASP A 169 -19.06 -1.49 -13.76
N LYS A 170 -19.65 -2.37 -12.94
CA LYS A 170 -19.72 -3.81 -13.20
C LYS A 170 -20.85 -4.15 -14.17
#